data_AF-A0A3N7ISK7-F1
#
_entry.id   AF-A0A3N7ISK7-F1
#
_cell.length_a   1.000
_cell.length_b   1.000
_cell.length_c   1.000
_cell.angle_alpha   90.00
_cell.angle_beta   90.00
_cell.angle_gamma   90.00
#
_symmetry.space_group_name_H-M   'P 1'
#
loop_
_entity.id
_entity.type
_entity.pdbx_description
1 polymer ?
#
loop_
_entity_poly.entity_id
_entity_poly.type
_entity_poly.pdbx_seq_one_letter_code
_entity_poly.pdbx_strand_id
1 'polypeptide(L)' 'MTRSPDELPAAIRVVGGDPTPEELAAATAVLQKALDELAGMHRRTQRSMTTWERESRGLRAPLERGGWNRWAR' A
#
# COMPACT_ATOMS: atom_id res chain seq x y z
N MET A 1 12.59 -3.43 27.59
CA MET A 1 11.21 -3.03 27.97
C MET A 1 10.40 -2.93 26.69
N THR A 2 9.78 -4.03 26.26
CA THR A 2 8.83 -4.04 25.14
C THR A 2 7.50 -3.50 25.67
N ARG A 3 7.12 -2.30 25.21
CA ARG A 3 5.85 -1.67 25.58
C ARG A 3 4.70 -2.58 25.12
N SER A 4 3.79 -2.94 26.02
CA SER A 4 2.64 -3.80 25.68
C SER A 4 1.68 -3.04 24.76
N PRO A 5 1.00 -3.70 23.81
CA PRO A 5 0.09 -3.02 22.88
C PRO A 5 -1.02 -2.20 23.58
N ASP A 6 -1.39 -2.56 24.81
CA ASP A 6 -2.34 -1.83 25.67
C ASP A 6 -1.80 -0.50 26.25
N GLU A 7 -0.48 -0.29 26.24
CA GLU A 7 0.14 0.93 26.78
C GLU A 7 0.26 2.06 25.74
N LEU A 8 -0.19 1.82 24.50
CA LEU A 8 -0.27 2.87 23.49
C LEU A 8 -1.50 3.76 23.77
N PRO A 9 -1.34 5.10 23.79
CA PRO A 9 -2.49 5.98 23.91
C PRO A 9 -3.49 5.66 22.80
N ALA A 10 -4.78 5.55 23.15
CA ALA A 10 -5.84 5.28 22.20
C ALA A 10 -5.73 6.24 21.00
N ALA A 11 -5.66 5.69 19.78
CA ALA A 11 -5.46 6.47 18.56
C ALA A 11 -6.60 7.47 18.29
N ILE A 12 -7.76 7.26 18.92
CA ILE A 12 -8.98 8.06 18.76
C ILE A 12 -9.49 8.45 20.14
N ARG A 13 -9.75 9.75 20.35
CA ARG A 13 -10.34 10.30 21.57
C ARG A 13 -11.79 10.71 21.33
N VAL A 14 -12.72 10.11 22.08
CA VAL A 14 -14.13 10.51 22.09
C VAL A 14 -14.27 11.80 22.90
N VAL A 15 -14.89 12.82 22.32
CA VAL A 15 -15.06 14.14 22.95
C VAL A 15 -16.50 14.44 23.39
N GLY A 16 -17.44 13.56 23.04
CA GLY A 16 -18.85 13.66 23.44
C GLY A 16 -19.62 12.38 23.10
N GLY A 17 -20.71 12.13 23.83
CA GLY A 17 -21.46 10.87 23.78
C GLY A 17 -20.85 9.78 24.67
N ASP A 18 -21.51 8.62 24.70
CA ASP A 18 -21.04 7.40 25.38
C ASP A 18 -21.18 6.20 24.42
N PRO A 19 -20.32 6.11 23.39
CA PRO A 19 -20.39 5.02 22.43
C PRO A 19 -20.03 3.71 23.13
N THR A 20 -20.74 2.65 22.76
CA THR A 20 -20.39 1.31 23.22
C THR A 20 -19.00 0.90 22.72
N PRO A 21 -18.30 -0.01 23.42
CA PRO A 21 -17.00 -0.52 22.97
C PRO A 21 -17.04 -1.06 21.53
N GLU A 22 -18.14 -1.73 21.17
CA GLU A 22 -18.38 -2.29 19.85
C GLU A 22 -18.52 -1.21 18.77
N GLU A 23 -19.24 -0.12 19.05
CA GLU A 23 -19.38 1.01 18.13
C GLU A 23 -18.05 1.73 17.91
N LEU A 24 -17.27 1.92 18.97
CA LEU A 24 -15.94 2.53 18.85
C LEU A 24 -14.99 1.65 18.03
N ALA A 25 -15.05 0.32 18.22
CA ALA A 25 -14.27 -0.63 17.44
C ALA A 25 -14.69 -0.61 15.95
N ALA A 26 -16.00 -0.59 15.67
CA ALA A 26 -16.52 -0.49 14.32
C ALA A 26 -16.08 0.79 13.62
N ALA A 27 -16.19 1.95 14.29
CA ALA A 27 -15.74 3.23 13.77
C ALA A 27 -14.22 3.23 13.48
N THR A 28 -13.43 2.67 14.40
CA THR A 28 -11.97 2.55 14.24
C THR A 28 -11.62 1.69 13.02
N ALA A 29 -12.29 0.55 12.84
CA ALA A 29 -12.06 -0.34 11.70
C ALA A 29 -12.39 0.33 10.36
N VAL A 30 -13.49 1.08 10.29
CA VAL A 30 -13.87 1.84 9.09
C VAL A 30 -12.84 2.92 8.77
N LEU A 31 -12.41 3.69 9.78
CA LEU A 31 -11.38 4.73 9.60
C LEU A 31 -10.05 4.14 9.15
N GLN A 32 -9.61 3.04 9.78
CA GLN A 32 -8.39 2.35 9.40
C GLN A 32 -8.44 1.85 7.95
N LYS A 33 -9.58 1.29 7.54
CA LYS A 33 -9.78 0.83 6.17
C LYS A 33 -9.69 1.97 5.16
N ALA A 34 -10.32 3.12 5.46
CA ALA A 34 -10.26 4.30 4.60
C ALA A 34 -8.82 4.83 4.46
N LEU A 35 -8.05 4.83 5.56
CA LEU A 35 -6.64 5.20 5.54
C LEU A 35 -5.79 4.22 4.71
N ASP A 36 -6.03 2.92 4.84
CA ASP A 36 -5.33 1.90 4.07
C ASP A 36 -5.61 2.01 2.56
N GLU A 37 -6.85 2.35 2.20
CA GLU A 37 -7.24 2.61 0.81
C GLU A 37 -6.54 3.84 0.25
N LEU A 38 -6.54 4.94 1.00
CA LEU A 38 -5.83 6.17 0.63
C LEU A 38 -4.32 5.90 0.45
N ALA A 39 -3.70 5.21 1.41
CA ALA A 39 -2.30 4.80 1.32
C ALA A 39 -2.05 3.88 0.12
N GLY A 40 -2.97 2.95 -0.17
CA GLY A 40 -2.94 2.09 -1.34
C GLY A 40 -3.01 2.87 -2.66
N MET A 41 -3.86 3.90 -2.74
CA MET A 41 -3.94 4.80 -3.89
C MET A 41 -2.64 5.57 -4.07
N HIS A 42 -2.07 6.12 -3.00
CA HIS A 42 -0.78 6.80 -3.05
C HIS A 42 0.35 5.86 -3.53
N ARG A 43 0.40 4.61 -3.04
CA ARG A 43 1.37 3.60 -3.51
C ARG A 43 1.22 3.29 -4.99
N ARG A 44 0.00 3.19 -5.51
CA ARG A 44 -0.25 2.95 -6.94
C ARG A 44 0.20 4.13 -7.79
N THR A 45 -0.11 5.36 -7.37
CA THR A 45 0.29 6.58 -8.09
C THR A 45 1.81 6.77 -8.10
N GLN A 46 2.51 6.36 -7.03
CA GLN A 46 3.96 6.47 -6.91
C GLN A 46 4.74 5.26 -7.46
N ARG A 47 4.06 4.23 -7.98
CA ARG A 47 4.75 3.06 -8.52
C ARG A 47 5.57 3.46 -9.74
N SER A 48 6.89 3.38 -9.62
CA SER A 48 7.79 3.49 -10.77
C SER A 48 7.51 2.37 -11.76
N MET A 49 7.49 2.69 -13.06
CA MET A 49 7.38 1.66 -14.11
C MET A 49 8.45 0.58 -13.91
N THR A 50 8.04 -0.67 -13.99
CA THR A 50 8.95 -1.82 -13.95
C THR A 50 9.79 -1.89 -15.21
N THR A 51 10.94 -2.57 -15.12
CA THR A 51 11.80 -2.83 -16.29
C THR A 51 11.03 -3.54 -17.40
N TRP A 52 10.17 -4.52 -17.05
CA TRP A 52 9.29 -5.20 -17.99
C TRP A 52 8.32 -4.25 -18.71
N GLU A 53 7.59 -3.41 -17.98
CA GLU A 53 6.67 -2.43 -18.58
C GLU A 53 7.42 -1.46 -19.52
N ARG A 54 8.64 -1.07 -19.16
CA ARG A 54 9.48 -0.17 -19.95
C ARG A 54 9.96 -0.80 -21.26
N GLU A 55 10.40 -2.06 -21.20
CA GLU A 55 11.02 -2.78 -22.32
C GLU A 55 10.02 -3.53 -23.21
N SER A 56 8.80 -3.79 -22.71
CA SER A 56 7.74 -4.50 -23.44
C SER A 56 7.41 -3.91 -24.82
N ARG A 57 7.62 -2.60 -25.02
CA ARG A 57 7.41 -1.93 -26.31
C ARG A 57 8.40 -2.40 -27.38
N GLY A 58 9.66 -2.65 -27.01
CA GLY A 58 10.68 -3.17 -27.91
C GLY A 58 10.42 -4.61 -28.33
N LEU A 59 9.65 -5.35 -27.52
CA LEU A 59 9.25 -6.73 -27.79
C LEU A 59 8.04 -6.85 -28.73
N ARG A 60 7.38 -5.75 -29.12
CA ARG A 60 6.27 -5.74 -30.09
C ARG A 60 6.73 -5.75 -31.55
N ALA A 61 8.02 -5.55 -31.78
CA ALA A 61 8.65 -5.75 -33.07
C ALA A 61 9.36 -7.10 -33.09
N PRO A 62 9.58 -7.70 -34.28
CA PRO A 62 10.47 -8.85 -34.41
C PRO A 62 11.81 -8.58 -33.72
N LEU A 63 12.27 -9.54 -32.92
CA LEU A 63 13.54 -9.41 -32.21
C LEU A 63 14.69 -9.41 -33.21
N GLU A 64 15.53 -8.39 -33.13
CA GLU A 64 16.80 -8.35 -33.86
C GLU A 64 17.65 -9.57 -33.48
N ARG A 65 18.33 -10.17 -34.47
CA ARG A 65 19.17 -11.35 -34.23
C ARG A 65 20.25 -10.99 -33.20
N GLY A 66 20.30 -11.77 -32.12
CA GLY A 66 21.22 -11.54 -31.02
C GLY A 66 20.73 -10.52 -29.98
N GLY A 67 19.56 -9.91 -30.10
CA GLY A 67 19.05 -8.97 -29.07
C GLY A 67 18.79 -9.61 -27.69
N TRP A 68 18.72 -10.93 -27.62
CA TRP A 68 18.43 -11.73 -26.42
C TRP A 68 19.65 -12.04 -25.56
N ASN A 69 20.88 -11.67 -25.94
CA ASN A 69 22.10 -11.98 -25.17
C ASN A 69 22.56 -10.83 -24.24
N ARG A 70 21.82 -9.71 -24.20
CA ARG A 70 22.18 -8.49 -23.43
C ARG A 70 22.28 -8.71 -21.91
N TRP A 71 21.53 -9.66 -21.35
CA TRP A 71 21.50 -9.97 -19.91
C TRP A 71 22.52 -11.02 -19.47
N ALA A 72 23.23 -11.65 -20.41
CA ALA A 72 24.18 -12.73 -20.14
C ALA A 72 25.62 -12.23 -19.83
N ARG A 73 25.80 -10.93 -19.60
CA ARG A 73 27.09 -10.29 -19.29
C ARG A 73 27.05 -9.67 -17.89
#